data_AF-A0A2R4K1T4-F1
#
_entry.id   AF-A0A2R4K1T4-F1
#
_cell.length_a   1.000
_cell.length_b   1.000
_cell.length_c   1.000
_cell.angle_alpha   90.00
_cell.angle_beta   90.00
_cell.angle_gamma   90.00
#
_symmetry.space_group_name_H-M   'P 1'
#
loop_
_entity.id
_entity.type
_entity.pdbx_description
1 polymer ?
#
loop_
_entity_poly.entity_id
_entity_poly.type
_entity_poly.pdbx_seq_one_letter_code
_entity_poly.pdbx_strand_id
1 'polypeptide(L)'
;MDAVARLRAAGYHVDCDEDFDTDYRPASYLSLGSSVAHIAERIREATTTEEAADALTELTAAHDGILAALEEVLIATADFHDGLGQAADPYIARRLRYLVDEHLHVIRTDVAHTRNALADRHAPHPGRSTCSGEVPAPERERSAVCACPPPPRTLPVPPPPVAAGLRR
;
A
#
# COMPACT_ATOMS: atom_id res chain seq x y z
N MET A 1 -24.25 21.95 3.65
CA MET A 1 -23.30 22.80 2.89
C MET A 1 -21.90 22.19 2.75
N ASP A 2 -21.37 21.38 3.69
CA ASP A 2 -19.95 20.94 3.66
C ASP A 2 -19.68 19.60 2.92
N ALA A 3 -20.70 18.88 2.45
CA ALA A 3 -20.51 17.54 1.86
C ALA A 3 -19.93 17.58 0.43
N VAL A 4 -20.40 18.49 -0.43
CA VAL A 4 -19.94 18.63 -1.83
C VAL A 4 -18.48 19.08 -1.88
N ALA A 5 -18.12 20.09 -1.07
CA ALA A 5 -16.76 20.59 -0.95
C ALA A 5 -15.77 19.50 -0.53
N ARG A 6 -16.15 18.64 0.44
CA ARG A 6 -15.32 17.49 0.87
C ARG A 6 -15.16 16.42 -0.20
N LEU A 7 -16.21 16.09 -0.93
CA LEU A 7 -16.16 15.09 -2.02
C LEU A 7 -15.29 15.57 -3.19
N ARG A 8 -15.40 16.85 -3.59
CA ARG A 8 -14.51 17.45 -4.60
C ARG A 8 -13.07 17.53 -4.11
N ALA A 9 -12.85 17.91 -2.85
CA ALA A 9 -11.52 17.92 -2.26
C ALA A 9 -10.91 16.50 -2.25
N ALA A 10 -11.71 15.44 -2.08
CA ALA A 10 -11.30 14.04 -2.21
C ALA A 10 -11.14 13.55 -3.67
N GLY A 11 -11.31 14.42 -4.67
CA GLY A 11 -11.06 14.11 -6.09
C GLY A 11 -12.25 13.54 -6.85
N TYR A 12 -13.44 13.49 -6.25
CA TYR A 12 -14.66 13.06 -6.96
C TYR A 12 -15.24 14.20 -7.79
N HIS A 13 -15.72 13.87 -9.00
CA HIS A 13 -16.53 14.78 -9.79
C HIS A 13 -17.98 14.73 -9.28
N VAL A 14 -18.50 15.87 -8.84
CA VAL A 14 -19.85 16.01 -8.27
C VAL A 14 -20.52 17.23 -8.90
N ASP A 15 -21.60 16.98 -9.63
CA ASP A 15 -22.55 18.00 -10.08
C ASP A 15 -23.41 18.43 -8.88
N CYS A 16 -23.54 19.72 -8.65
CA CYS A 16 -24.34 20.28 -7.57
C CYS A 16 -25.04 21.57 -8.01
N ASP A 17 -26.17 21.89 -7.40
CA ASP A 17 -26.85 23.16 -7.60
C ASP A 17 -25.98 24.34 -7.10
N GLU A 18 -26.18 25.52 -7.68
CA GLU A 18 -25.39 26.73 -7.39
C GLU A 18 -25.38 27.10 -5.90
N ASP A 19 -26.47 26.84 -5.17
CA ASP A 19 -26.58 27.10 -3.73
C ASP A 19 -25.61 26.26 -2.87
N PHE A 20 -25.06 25.18 -3.43
CA PHE A 20 -24.08 24.30 -2.80
C PHE A 20 -22.69 24.37 -3.45
N ASP A 21 -22.53 25.17 -4.52
CA ASP A 21 -21.26 25.39 -5.19
C ASP A 21 -20.47 26.48 -4.46
N THR A 22 -19.62 26.04 -3.53
CA THR A 22 -18.81 26.95 -2.71
C THR A 22 -17.35 26.90 -3.11
N ASP A 23 -16.69 28.07 -3.18
CA ASP A 23 -15.23 28.19 -3.38
C ASP A 23 -14.39 27.61 -2.23
N TYR A 24 -15.03 27.24 -1.11
CA TYR A 24 -14.39 26.60 0.01
C TYR A 24 -13.88 25.21 -0.39
N ARG A 25 -12.56 25.06 -0.43
CA ARG A 25 -11.90 23.76 -0.53
C ARG A 25 -11.30 23.41 0.83
N PRO A 26 -11.99 22.63 1.68
CA PRO A 26 -11.39 22.15 2.91
C PRO A 26 -10.13 21.35 2.56
N ALA A 27 -9.13 21.37 3.44
CA ALA A 27 -7.98 20.50 3.29
C ALA A 27 -8.48 19.04 3.18
N SER A 28 -8.33 18.43 2.00
CA SER A 28 -8.55 17.00 1.85
C SER A 28 -7.31 16.28 2.33
N TYR A 29 -7.39 15.78 3.55
CA TYR A 29 -6.60 14.64 3.90
C TYR A 29 -7.18 13.46 3.13
N LEU A 30 -6.34 12.71 2.42
CA LEU A 30 -6.73 11.41 1.90
C LEU A 30 -7.35 10.62 3.06
N SER A 31 -8.47 9.92 2.79
CA SER A 31 -8.96 8.97 3.78
C SER A 31 -7.81 8.01 4.13
N LEU A 32 -7.72 7.53 5.37
CA LEU A 32 -6.65 6.60 5.74
C LEU A 32 -6.58 5.39 4.79
N GLY A 33 -7.74 4.91 4.31
CA GLY A 33 -7.81 3.86 3.29
C GLY A 33 -7.21 4.28 1.93
N SER A 34 -7.41 5.53 1.52
CA SER A 34 -6.76 6.10 0.33
C SER A 34 -5.25 6.26 0.51
N SER A 35 -4.78 6.61 1.72
CA SER A 35 -3.36 6.67 2.05
C SER A 35 -2.71 5.28 1.99
N VAL A 36 -3.36 4.25 2.52
CA VAL A 36 -2.90 2.85 2.42
C VAL A 36 -2.86 2.38 0.95
N ALA A 37 -3.88 2.71 0.16
CA ALA A 37 -3.90 2.39 -1.27
C ALA A 37 -2.77 3.09 -2.03
N HIS A 38 -2.46 4.33 -1.66
CA HIS A 38 -1.36 5.10 -2.24
C HIS A 38 0.01 4.48 -1.93
N ILE A 39 0.23 3.98 -0.71
CA ILE A 39 1.46 3.23 -0.37
C ILE A 39 1.61 2.00 -1.27
N ALA A 40 0.52 1.25 -1.49
CA ALA A 40 0.56 0.08 -2.36
C ALA A 40 0.87 0.47 -3.82
N GLU A 41 0.39 1.62 -4.29
CA GLU A 41 0.73 2.15 -5.62
C GLU A 41 2.21 2.53 -5.71
N ARG A 42 2.73 3.28 -4.74
CA ARG A 42 4.15 3.64 -4.68
C ARG A 42 5.07 2.43 -4.73
N ILE A 43 4.72 1.34 -4.05
CA ILE A 43 5.48 0.08 -4.12
C ILE A 43 5.36 -0.58 -5.51
N ARG A 44 4.21 -0.48 -6.18
CA ARG A 44 4.02 -0.98 -7.56
C ARG A 44 4.80 -0.16 -8.58
N GLU A 45 4.95 1.14 -8.36
CA GLU A 45 5.65 2.06 -9.25
C GLU A 45 7.16 2.12 -8.97
N ALA A 46 7.59 1.76 -7.75
CA ALA A 46 8.99 1.80 -7.33
C ALA A 46 9.91 1.10 -8.33
N THR A 47 10.88 1.87 -8.80
CA THR A 47 11.94 1.49 -9.72
C THR A 47 13.26 1.18 -9.01
N THR A 48 13.38 1.55 -7.73
CA THR A 48 14.53 1.22 -6.87
C THR A 48 14.08 0.57 -5.57
N THR A 49 15.00 -0.14 -4.89
CA THR A 49 14.73 -0.70 -3.56
C THR A 49 14.57 0.38 -2.48
N GLU A 50 15.19 1.54 -2.67
CA GLU A 50 15.07 2.71 -1.79
C GLU A 50 13.66 3.30 -1.87
N GLU A 51 13.12 3.51 -3.07
CA GLU A 51 11.73 3.98 -3.26
C GLU A 51 10.70 3.04 -2.61
N ALA A 52 10.92 1.72 -2.71
CA ALA A 52 10.08 0.72 -2.07
C ALA A 52 10.22 0.74 -0.54
N ALA A 53 11.44 0.90 -0.01
CA ALA A 53 11.69 1.03 1.42
C ALA A 53 11.05 2.31 1.99
N ASP A 54 11.16 3.43 1.27
CA ASP A 54 10.54 4.71 1.64
C ASP A 54 9.03 4.60 1.73
N ALA A 55 8.38 3.92 0.77
CA ALA A 55 6.94 3.68 0.85
C ALA A 55 6.56 2.80 2.06
N LEU A 56 7.39 1.83 2.43
CA LEU A 56 7.17 0.99 3.61
C LEU A 56 7.43 1.71 4.95
N THR A 57 8.16 2.83 4.95
CA THR A 57 8.37 3.64 6.16
C THR A 57 7.05 4.14 6.73
N GLU A 58 6.12 4.60 5.88
CA GLU A 58 4.80 5.08 6.32
C GLU A 58 3.93 3.96 6.94
N LEU A 59 4.13 2.71 6.52
CA LEU A 59 3.43 1.56 7.09
C LEU A 59 4.01 1.15 8.47
N THR A 60 5.32 1.32 8.65
CA THR A 60 6.10 0.74 9.76
C THR A 60 6.64 1.76 10.76
N ALA A 61 6.36 3.05 10.58
CA ALA A 61 6.77 4.07 11.52
C ALA A 61 6.25 3.76 12.93
N ALA A 62 7.12 3.95 13.93
CA ALA A 62 6.92 3.34 15.26
C ALA A 62 5.71 3.88 16.02
N HIS A 63 5.25 5.10 15.74
CA HIS A 63 4.18 5.75 16.50
C HIS A 63 3.07 6.31 15.59
N ASP A 64 3.44 6.86 14.44
CA ASP A 64 2.54 7.45 13.44
C ASP A 64 2.34 6.56 12.20
N GLY A 65 2.89 5.35 12.22
CA GLY A 65 2.70 4.37 11.16
C GLY A 65 1.32 3.72 11.21
N ILE A 66 0.84 3.25 10.07
CA ILE A 66 -0.48 2.61 9.95
C ILE A 66 -0.63 1.41 10.90
N LEU A 67 0.42 0.61 11.10
CA LEU A 67 0.37 -0.54 12.02
C LEU A 67 0.32 -0.11 13.50
N ALA A 68 0.93 1.02 13.86
CA ALA A 68 0.84 1.58 15.20
C ALA A 68 -0.59 2.14 15.45
N ALA A 69 -1.16 2.85 14.48
CA ALA A 69 -2.54 3.31 14.56
C ALA A 69 -3.55 2.16 14.67
N LEU A 70 -3.31 1.03 13.98
CA LEU A 70 -4.15 -0.17 14.11
C LEU A 70 -4.06 -0.80 15.51
N GLU A 71 -2.87 -0.81 16.12
CA GLU A 71 -2.66 -1.24 17.50
C GLU A 71 -3.52 -0.40 18.46
N GLU A 72 -3.49 0.93 18.34
CA GLU A 72 -4.30 1.83 19.15
C GLU A 72 -5.80 1.57 19.00
N VAL A 73 -6.29 1.34 17.78
CA VAL A 73 -7.70 1.02 17.52
C VAL A 73 -8.11 -0.28 18.21
N LEU A 74 -7.28 -1.33 18.14
CA LEU A 74 -7.58 -2.61 18.78
C LEU A 74 -7.57 -2.51 20.30
N ILE A 75 -6.62 -1.76 20.88
CA ILE A 75 -6.56 -1.51 22.32
C ILE A 75 -7.79 -0.73 22.78
N ALA A 76 -8.13 0.37 22.10
CA ALA A 76 -9.32 1.17 22.43
C ALA A 76 -10.62 0.35 22.32
N THR A 77 -10.69 -0.57 21.35
CA THR A 77 -11.84 -1.49 21.21
C THR A 77 -11.88 -2.50 22.35
N ALA A 78 -10.74 -3.01 22.81
CA ALA A 78 -10.65 -3.89 23.97
C ALA A 78 -11.13 -3.19 25.24
N ASP A 79 -10.68 -1.95 25.46
CA ASP A 79 -11.09 -1.13 26.61
C ASP A 79 -12.59 -0.81 26.57
N PHE A 80 -13.14 -0.59 25.37
CA PHE A 80 -14.58 -0.42 25.20
C PHE A 80 -15.36 -1.67 25.64
N HIS A 81 -14.90 -2.86 25.25
CA HIS A 81 -15.52 -4.12 25.69
C HIS A 81 -15.44 -4.30 27.21
N ASP A 82 -14.33 -3.97 27.86
CA ASP A 82 -14.21 -4.06 29.32
C ASP A 82 -15.28 -3.21 30.06
N GLY A 83 -15.83 -2.16 29.41
CA GLY A 83 -16.90 -1.32 29.95
C GLY A 83 -18.34 -1.79 29.69
N LEU A 84 -18.58 -2.82 28.86
CA LEU A 84 -19.94 -3.23 28.44
C LEU A 84 -20.67 -4.16 29.43
N GLY A 85 -19.93 -4.89 30.26
CA GLY A 85 -20.48 -5.66 31.39
C GLY A 85 -21.21 -6.97 31.05
N GLN A 86 -21.22 -7.43 29.79
CA GLN A 86 -21.72 -8.75 29.43
C GLN A 86 -20.70 -9.84 29.71
N ALA A 87 -21.17 -11.08 29.91
CA ALA A 87 -20.31 -12.21 30.25
C ALA A 87 -19.22 -12.52 29.20
N ALA A 88 -19.47 -12.19 27.93
CA ALA A 88 -18.52 -12.43 26.84
C ALA A 88 -17.46 -11.33 26.69
N ASP A 89 -17.72 -10.12 27.18
CA ASP A 89 -16.88 -8.96 26.89
C ASP A 89 -15.43 -9.08 27.36
N PRO A 90 -15.13 -9.60 28.58
CA PRO A 90 -13.75 -9.79 29.02
C PRO A 90 -12.97 -10.77 28.13
N TYR A 91 -13.66 -11.74 27.53
CA TYR A 91 -13.02 -12.64 26.56
C TYR A 91 -12.70 -11.93 25.25
N ILE A 92 -13.61 -11.10 24.74
CA ILE A 92 -13.39 -10.32 23.51
C ILE A 92 -12.23 -9.32 23.72
N ALA A 93 -12.21 -8.60 24.84
CA ALA A 93 -11.14 -7.66 25.16
C ALA A 93 -9.77 -8.35 25.23
N ARG A 94 -9.67 -9.51 25.91
CA ARG A 94 -8.44 -10.32 25.92
C ARG A 94 -8.03 -10.79 24.53
N ARG A 95 -8.98 -11.18 23.69
CA ARG A 95 -8.69 -11.61 22.32
C ARG A 95 -8.14 -10.47 21.47
N LEU A 96 -8.67 -9.26 21.60
CA LEU A 96 -8.17 -8.08 20.87
C LEU A 96 -6.74 -7.73 21.30
N ARG A 97 -6.45 -7.75 22.61
CA ARG A 97 -5.08 -7.55 23.12
C ARG A 97 -4.11 -8.63 22.64
N TYR A 98 -4.54 -9.89 22.63
CA TYR A 98 -3.76 -10.98 22.04
C TYR A 98 -3.43 -10.74 20.55
N LEU A 99 -4.38 -10.23 19.75
CA LEU A 99 -4.11 -9.92 18.34
C LEU A 99 -3.06 -8.83 18.18
N VAL A 100 -3.04 -7.84 19.07
CA VAL A 100 -2.00 -6.80 19.10
C VAL A 100 -0.64 -7.43 19.41
N ASP A 101 -0.56 -8.16 20.52
CA ASP A 101 0.71 -8.66 21.06
C ASP A 101 1.33 -9.75 20.18
N GLU A 102 0.53 -10.69 19.66
CA GLU A 102 1.05 -11.90 19.02
C GLU A 102 1.02 -11.85 17.50
N HIS A 103 0.07 -11.11 16.89
CA HIS A 103 -0.10 -11.11 15.44
C HIS A 103 0.39 -9.80 14.82
N LEU A 104 -0.10 -8.66 15.32
CA LEU A 104 0.25 -7.36 14.77
C LEU A 104 1.72 -7.02 15.03
N HIS A 105 2.24 -7.38 16.22
CA HIS A 105 3.66 -7.24 16.54
C HIS A 105 4.56 -8.00 15.55
N VAL A 106 4.21 -9.24 15.22
CA VAL A 106 4.96 -10.08 14.26
C VAL A 106 4.93 -9.46 12.87
N ILE A 107 3.75 -9.07 12.39
CA ILE A 107 3.60 -8.40 11.09
C ILE A 107 4.45 -7.12 11.03
N ARG A 108 4.39 -6.28 12.07
CA ARG A 108 5.18 -5.05 12.16
C ARG A 108 6.67 -5.34 12.06
N THR A 109 7.13 -6.36 12.78
CA THR A 109 8.54 -6.76 12.83
C THR A 109 9.02 -7.27 11.47
N ASP A 110 8.27 -8.16 10.82
CA ASP A 110 8.64 -8.73 9.52
C ASP A 110 8.64 -7.68 8.40
N VAL A 111 7.66 -6.77 8.39
CA VAL A 111 7.61 -5.69 7.41
C VAL A 111 8.74 -4.68 7.66
N ALA A 112 9.07 -4.35 8.91
CA ALA A 112 10.20 -3.49 9.24
C ALA A 112 11.55 -4.12 8.83
N HIS A 113 11.72 -5.43 9.03
CA HIS A 113 12.89 -6.16 8.54
C HIS A 113 12.97 -6.14 7.02
N THR A 114 11.85 -6.36 6.33
CA THR A 114 11.78 -6.29 4.86
C THR A 114 12.17 -4.90 4.35
N ARG A 115 11.63 -3.84 4.96
CA ARG A 115 11.98 -2.45 4.66
C ARG A 115 13.48 -2.22 4.81
N ASN A 116 14.07 -2.64 5.94
CA ASN A 116 15.50 -2.46 6.19
C ASN A 116 16.35 -3.23 5.16
N ALA A 117 15.97 -4.47 4.83
CA ALA A 117 16.67 -5.25 3.81
C ALA A 117 16.61 -4.60 2.41
N LEU A 118 15.50 -3.94 2.07
CA LEU A 118 15.37 -3.17 0.82
C LEU A 118 16.21 -1.90 0.84
N ALA A 119 16.20 -1.17 1.96
CA ALA A 119 17.04 -0.01 2.17
C ALA A 119 18.52 -0.38 2.01
N ASP A 120 19.00 -1.41 2.73
CA ASP A 120 20.39 -1.86 2.70
C ASP A 120 20.86 -2.26 1.29
N ARG A 121 19.97 -2.79 0.45
CA ARG A 121 20.32 -3.33 -0.88
C ARG A 121 20.69 -2.26 -1.90
N HIS A 122 20.17 -1.04 -1.80
CA HIS A 122 20.43 0.10 -2.71
C HIS A 122 20.54 -0.28 -4.20
N ALA A 123 19.55 -0.99 -4.74
CA ALA A 123 19.59 -1.52 -6.10
C ALA A 123 18.39 -1.08 -6.96
N PRO A 124 18.55 -0.97 -8.29
CA PRO A 124 17.42 -0.84 -9.19
C PRO A 124 16.58 -2.13 -9.20
N HIS A 125 15.27 -2.00 -9.41
CA HIS A 125 14.36 -3.12 -9.56
C HIS A 125 14.59 -3.78 -10.95
N PRO A 126 14.84 -5.10 -11.02
CA PRO A 126 15.32 -5.75 -12.25
C PRO A 126 14.33 -5.76 -13.41
N GLY A 127 13.04 -5.58 -13.12
CA GLY A 127 11.96 -5.56 -14.12
C GLY A 127 11.30 -4.19 -14.31
N ARG A 128 11.83 -3.12 -13.72
CA ARG A 128 11.22 -1.78 -13.78
C ARG A 128 12.27 -0.73 -14.05
N SER A 129 11.97 0.20 -14.95
CA SER A 129 12.83 1.33 -15.29
C SER A 129 11.97 2.53 -15.66
N THR A 130 12.43 3.73 -15.33
CA THR A 130 11.85 4.96 -15.85
C THR A 130 12.03 5.04 -17.37
N CYS A 131 10.94 5.21 -18.13
CA CYS A 131 11.01 5.58 -19.56
C CYS A 131 11.67 6.98 -19.66
N SER A 132 12.95 7.07 -19.97
CA SER A 132 13.67 8.36 -20.12
C SER A 132 13.53 8.98 -21.51
N GLY A 133 12.57 8.52 -22.33
CA GLY A 133 12.37 9.03 -23.69
C GLY A 133 11.66 10.38 -23.66
N GLU A 134 12.41 11.47 -23.75
CA GLU A 134 11.87 12.82 -23.96
C GLU A 134 11.41 12.93 -25.43
N VAL A 135 10.12 13.25 -25.66
CA VAL A 135 9.56 13.43 -27.01
C VAL A 135 9.81 14.88 -27.46
N PRO A 136 10.62 15.15 -28.51
CA PRO A 136 10.88 16.50 -28.98
C PRO A 136 9.61 17.18 -29.53
N ALA A 137 9.42 18.45 -29.18
CA ALA A 137 8.15 19.17 -29.29
C ALA A 137 7.53 19.37 -30.70
N PRO A 138 8.19 19.21 -31.87
CA PRO A 138 7.50 19.37 -33.15
C PRO A 138 7.27 18.07 -33.94
N GLU A 139 7.29 16.88 -33.33
CA GLU A 139 6.94 15.65 -34.05
C GLU A 139 5.52 15.16 -33.73
N ARG A 140 4.66 15.26 -34.75
CA ARG A 140 3.29 14.74 -34.79
C ARG A 140 3.28 13.23 -34.57
N GLU A 141 2.61 12.79 -33.51
CA GLU A 141 2.21 11.40 -33.16
C GLU A 141 2.67 10.33 -34.16
N ARG A 142 3.88 9.82 -33.94
CA ARG A 142 4.23 8.45 -34.29
C ARG A 142 4.18 7.66 -32.99
N SER A 143 3.41 6.57 -32.97
CA SER A 143 3.24 5.67 -31.82
C SER A 143 4.50 5.61 -30.97
N ALA A 144 4.40 6.08 -29.73
CA ALA A 144 5.46 5.94 -28.74
C ALA A 144 5.64 4.44 -28.43
N VAL A 145 6.43 3.76 -29.26
CA VAL A 145 7.14 2.57 -28.82
C VAL A 145 8.15 3.10 -27.80
N CYS A 146 7.79 3.12 -26.51
CA CYS A 146 8.75 3.50 -25.48
C CYS A 146 9.98 2.62 -25.70
N ALA A 147 11.16 3.22 -25.79
CA ALA A 147 12.46 2.53 -25.84
C ALA A 147 12.81 1.90 -24.48
N CYS A 148 11.81 1.41 -23.74
CA CYS A 148 12.04 0.57 -22.59
C CYS A 148 12.77 -0.69 -23.07
N PRO A 149 13.87 -1.08 -22.41
CA PRO A 149 14.44 -2.40 -22.66
C PRO A 149 13.34 -3.45 -22.42
N PRO A 150 13.15 -4.42 -23.33
CA PRO A 150 12.15 -5.45 -23.13
C PRO A 150 12.44 -6.19 -21.82
N PRO A 151 11.41 -6.56 -21.04
CA PRO A 151 11.62 -7.27 -19.78
C PRO A 151 12.45 -8.54 -20.02
N PRO A 152 13.39 -8.88 -19.11
CA PRO A 152 14.22 -10.06 -19.27
C PRO A 152 13.31 -11.29 -19.36
N ARG A 153 13.42 -12.02 -20.49
CA ARG A 153 12.65 -13.24 -20.71
C ARG A 153 13.09 -14.27 -19.68
N THR A 154 12.21 -14.60 -18.73
CA THR A 154 12.35 -15.81 -17.92
C THR A 154 12.40 -17.01 -18.85
N LEU A 155 13.56 -17.67 -18.92
CA LEU A 155 13.72 -18.90 -19.67
C LEU A 155 12.75 -19.96 -19.11
N PRO A 156 12.03 -20.71 -19.97
CA PRO A 156 11.18 -21.79 -19.50
C PRO A 156 12.02 -22.80 -18.71
N VAL A 157 11.59 -23.11 -17.50
CA VAL A 157 12.16 -24.23 -16.73
C VAL A 157 11.96 -25.50 -17.57
N PRO A 158 13.02 -26.27 -17.87
CA PRO A 158 12.87 -27.51 -18.63
C PRO A 158 11.94 -28.46 -17.87
N PRO A 159 11.04 -29.18 -18.56
CA PRO A 159 10.12 -30.10 -17.92
C PRO A 159 10.91 -31.19 -17.18
N PRO A 160 10.42 -31.68 -16.02
CA PRO A 160 11.07 -32.76 -15.30
C PRO A 160 11.13 -34.02 -16.18
N PRO A 161 12.23 -34.81 -16.10
CA PRO A 161 12.36 -36.02 -16.89
C PRO A 161 11.27 -37.03 -16.49
N VAL A 162 10.48 -37.46 -17.47
CA VAL A 162 9.48 -38.51 -17.29
C VAL A 162 10.21 -39.83 -17.05
N ALA A 163 10.07 -40.39 -15.85
CA ALA A 163 10.57 -41.73 -15.56
C ALA A 163 9.87 -42.75 -16.46
N ALA A 164 10.63 -43.40 -17.34
CA ALA A 164 10.15 -44.52 -18.13
C ALA A 164 9.74 -45.66 -17.18
N GLY A 165 8.43 -45.89 -17.07
CA GLY A 165 7.88 -46.99 -16.29
C GLY A 165 8.38 -48.35 -16.79
N LEU A 166 8.98 -49.12 -15.90
CA LEU A 166 9.25 -50.55 -16.08
C LEU A 166 7.92 -51.30 -16.08
N ARG A 167 7.57 -51.88 -17.24
CA ARG A 167 6.49 -52.87 -17.35
C ARG A 167 6.92 -54.16 -16.64
N ARG A 168 6.04 -54.69 -15.79
CA ARG A 168 6.01 -56.11 -15.40
C ARG A 168 4.70 -56.69 -15.89
#